data_AF-A0AAV2F7J7-F1
#
_entry.id   AF-A0AAV2F7J7-F1
#
_cell.length_a   1.000
_cell.length_b   1.000
_cell.length_c   1.000
_cell.angle_alpha   90.00
_cell.angle_beta   90.00
_cell.angle_gamma   90.00
#
_symmetry.space_group_name_H-M   'P 1'
#
loop_
_entity.id
_entity.type
_entity.pdbx_description
1 polymer ?
#
loop_
_entity_poly.entity_id
_entity_poly.type
_entity_poly.pdbx_seq_one_letter_code
_entity_poly.pdbx_strand_id
1 'polypeptide(L)'
;MERIRSDHRPLFIQAEPDTQSPRVERPFRFLVAWIPHEEFSRVMETAWPCSTHLPHSLEKLSAALKDWNHRLFGNIFHRKQALVRKLRRLEE
;
A
#
# COMPACT_ATOMS: atom_id res chain seq x y z
N MET A 1 -13.44 -36.03 -35.10
CA MET A 1 -12.14 -35.46 -34.72
C MET A 1 -12.39 -34.26 -33.83
N GLU A 2 -12.22 -34.44 -32.53
CA GLU A 2 -12.45 -33.41 -31.53
C GLU A 2 -11.30 -32.39 -31.57
N ARG A 3 -11.66 -31.12 -31.70
CA ARG A 3 -10.72 -30.01 -31.83
C ARG A 3 -10.19 -29.68 -30.42
N ILE A 4 -9.03 -30.23 -30.06
CA ILE A 4 -8.30 -29.89 -28.83
C ILE A 4 -7.97 -28.40 -28.90
N ARG A 5 -8.79 -27.57 -28.25
CA ARG A 5 -8.48 -26.15 -28.05
C ARG A 5 -7.46 -26.09 -26.93
N SER A 6 -6.20 -25.92 -27.32
CA SER A 6 -5.17 -25.59 -26.35
C SER A 6 -5.49 -24.23 -25.74
N ASP A 7 -5.67 -24.18 -24.42
CA ASP A 7 -5.87 -22.97 -23.63
C ASP A 7 -4.53 -22.23 -23.51
N HIS A 8 -3.96 -21.86 -24.66
CA HIS A 8 -2.67 -21.18 -24.78
C HIS A 8 -2.80 -19.77 -24.21
N ARG A 9 -2.69 -19.66 -22.90
CA ARG A 9 -2.34 -18.41 -22.23
C ARG A 9 -0.83 -18.24 -22.36
N PRO A 10 -0.33 -17.25 -23.10
CA PRO A 10 1.10 -17.03 -23.19
C PRO A 10 1.65 -16.76 -21.78
N LEU A 11 2.69 -17.50 -21.41
CA LEU A 11 3.43 -17.26 -20.18
C LEU A 11 4.27 -15.99 -20.38
N PHE A 12 3.98 -14.95 -19.60
CA PHE A 12 4.82 -13.76 -19.56
C PHE A 12 6.06 -14.09 -18.73
N ILE A 13 7.17 -14.40 -19.41
CA ILE A 13 8.45 -14.67 -18.77
C ILE A 13 9.34 -13.44 -18.96
N GLN A 14 9.62 -12.73 -17.88
CA GLN A 14 10.56 -11.62 -17.87
C GLN A 14 11.95 -12.16 -17.52
N ALA A 15 12.80 -12.30 -18.54
CA ALA A 15 14.15 -12.87 -18.42
C ALA A 15 15.20 -11.87 -17.90
N GLU A 16 14.92 -10.57 -18.02
CA GLU A 16 15.81 -9.51 -17.53
C GLU A 16 15.30 -8.94 -16.21
N PRO A 17 16.18 -8.73 -15.20
CA PRO A 17 15.78 -8.05 -13.99
C PRO A 17 15.24 -6.67 -14.35
N ASP A 18 14.08 -6.32 -13.78
CA ASP A 18 13.45 -5.00 -13.91
C ASP A 18 14.36 -3.93 -13.30
N THR A 19 15.42 -3.58 -14.02
CA THR A 19 16.42 -2.59 -13.63
C THR A 19 16.01 -1.19 -14.09
N GLN A 20 14.92 -1.09 -14.87
CA GLN A 20 14.49 0.12 -15.55
C GLN A 20 13.00 0.42 -15.46
N SER A 21 12.17 -0.28 -14.67
CA SER A 21 10.91 0.38 -14.29
C SER A 21 11.29 1.56 -13.40
N PRO A 22 11.08 2.83 -13.85
CA PRO A 22 11.15 3.94 -12.92
C PRO A 22 10.17 3.55 -11.84
N ARG A 23 10.65 3.34 -10.59
CA ARG A 23 9.84 2.83 -9.46
C ARG A 23 8.45 3.41 -9.58
N VAL A 24 7.52 2.67 -10.21
CA VAL A 24 6.33 3.33 -10.77
C VAL A 24 5.67 3.94 -9.57
N GLU A 25 5.59 5.27 -9.56
CA GLU A 25 5.23 5.99 -8.36
C GLU A 25 3.81 5.54 -8.05
N ARG A 26 3.68 4.64 -7.08
CA ARG A 26 2.43 3.91 -6.92
C ARG A 26 1.39 4.97 -6.56
N PRO A 27 0.23 5.00 -7.25
CA PRO A 27 -0.79 5.96 -6.93
C PRO A 27 -1.14 5.81 -5.46
N PHE A 28 -1.44 6.94 -4.82
CA PHE A 28 -1.87 6.95 -3.44
C PHE A 28 -3.06 6.00 -3.24
N ARG A 29 -3.02 5.19 -2.17
CA ARG A 29 -4.08 4.25 -1.83
C ARG A 29 -4.58 4.53 -0.43
N PHE A 30 -5.88 4.75 -0.34
CA PHE A 30 -6.58 4.77 0.94
C PHE A 30 -6.68 3.35 1.50
N LEU A 31 -6.39 3.18 2.79
CA LEU A 31 -6.59 1.90 3.47
C LEU A 31 -7.81 2.00 4.38
N VAL A 32 -8.76 1.08 4.22
CA VAL A 32 -9.96 0.99 5.07
C VAL A 32 -9.59 0.85 6.56
N ALA A 33 -8.45 0.23 6.86
CA ALA A 33 -7.91 0.10 8.21
C ALA A 33 -7.63 1.45 8.91
N TRP A 34 -7.57 2.57 8.17
CA TRP A 34 -7.38 3.89 8.76
C TRP A 34 -8.64 4.43 9.43
N ILE A 35 -9.84 4.08 8.94
CA ILE A 35 -11.13 4.59 9.44
C ILE A 35 -11.30 4.41 10.96
N PRO A 36 -11.09 3.21 11.54
CA PRO A 36 -11.27 3.02 12.97
C PRO A 36 -10.12 3.58 13.83
N HIS A 37 -9.04 4.11 13.24
CA HIS A 37 -7.89 4.58 14.01
C HIS A 37 -8.21 5.92 14.67
N GLU A 38 -8.00 6.03 15.99
CA GLU A 38 -8.39 7.21 16.80
C GLU A 38 -7.82 8.54 16.28
N GLU A 39 -6.58 8.53 15.81
CA GLU A 39 -5.94 9.74 15.27
C GLU A 39 -6.35 10.09 13.83
N PHE A 40 -7.03 9.19 13.11
CA PHE A 40 -7.29 9.38 11.68
C PHE A 40 -8.12 10.63 11.40
N SER A 41 -9.19 10.86 12.16
CA SER A 41 -10.03 12.05 12.03
C SER A 41 -9.23 13.34 12.25
N ARG A 42 -8.37 13.38 13.27
CA ARG A 42 -7.49 14.53 13.55
C ARG A 42 -6.53 14.80 12.40
N VAL A 43 -5.92 13.74 11.85
CA VAL A 43 -5.01 13.87 10.70
C VAL A 43 -5.75 14.38 9.47
N MET A 44 -6.95 13.87 9.22
CA MET A 44 -7.78 14.31 8.11
C MET A 44 -8.14 15.80 8.23
N GLU A 45 -8.60 16.26 9.40
CA GLU A 45 -8.97 17.66 9.65
C GLU A 45 -7.77 18.61 9.55
N THR A 46 -6.62 18.21 10.09
CA THR A 46 -5.40 19.04 10.06
C THR A 46 -4.74 19.09 8.69
N ALA A 47 -4.79 17.99 7.93
CA ALA A 47 -4.14 17.90 6.63
C ALA A 47 -5.02 18.40 5.48
N TRP A 48 -6.34 18.50 5.66
CA TRP A 48 -7.24 18.99 4.64
C TRP A 48 -7.14 20.52 4.51
N PRO A 49 -6.53 21.06 3.45
CA PRO A 49 -6.46 22.50 3.31
C PRO A 49 -7.78 23.01 2.74
N CYS A 50 -8.34 24.04 3.39
CA CYS A 50 -9.50 24.79 2.91
C CYS A 50 -9.12 25.70 1.72
N SER A 51 -8.40 25.16 0.73
CA SER A 51 -8.02 25.90 -0.48
C SER A 51 -9.06 25.68 -1.58
N THR A 52 -9.24 26.68 -2.44
CA THR A 52 -10.17 26.61 -3.59
C THR A 52 -9.71 25.64 -4.68
N HIS A 53 -8.46 25.14 -4.64
CA HIS A 53 -7.91 24.28 -5.68
C HIS A 53 -7.75 22.82 -5.21
N LEU A 54 -8.71 21.98 -5.62
CA LEU A 54 -8.81 20.59 -5.22
C LEU A 54 -7.54 19.74 -5.49
N PRO A 55 -6.87 19.80 -6.66
CA PRO A 55 -5.67 18.99 -6.91
C PRO A 55 -4.55 19.25 -5.90
N HIS A 56 -4.34 20.51 -5.54
CA HIS A 56 -3.32 20.90 -4.55
C HIS A 56 -3.69 20.41 -3.14
N SER A 57 -4.98 20.49 -2.82
CA SER A 57 -5.50 19.97 -1.56
C SER A 57 -5.28 18.45 -1.43
N LEU A 58 -5.55 17.71 -2.51
CA LEU A 58 -5.35 16.26 -2.54
C LEU A 58 -3.87 15.87 -2.48
N GLU A 59 -2.99 16.61 -3.14
CA GLU A 59 -1.54 16.36 -3.08
C GLU A 59 -1.02 16.50 -1.64
N LYS A 60 -1.34 17.61 -0.97
CA LYS A 60 -0.98 17.85 0.43
C LYS A 60 -1.55 16.79 1.37
N LEU A 61 -2.84 16.47 1.21
CA LEU A 61 -3.48 15.43 1.99
C LEU A 61 -2.78 14.08 1.80
N SER A 62 -2.48 13.72 0.55
CA SER A 62 -1.84 12.45 0.24
C SER A 62 -0.45 12.34 0.87
N ALA A 63 0.32 13.44 0.90
CA ALA A 63 1.63 13.49 1.54
C ALA A 63 1.52 13.31 3.06
N ALA A 64 0.59 14.02 3.71
CA ALA A 64 0.36 13.90 5.15
C ALA A 64 -0.10 12.49 5.54
N LEU A 65 -1.04 11.90 4.80
CA LEU A 65 -1.53 10.55 5.06
C LEU A 65 -0.45 9.48 4.82
N LYS A 66 0.42 9.66 3.81
CA LYS A 66 1.57 8.77 3.57
C LYS A 66 2.55 8.80 4.75
N ASP A 67 2.92 9.99 5.22
CA ASP A 67 3.82 10.16 6.36
C ASP A 67 3.21 9.60 7.65
N TRP A 68 1.95 9.93 7.95
CA TRP A 68 1.23 9.38 9.09
C TRP A 68 1.14 7.84 9.05
N ASN A 69 0.77 7.26 7.91
CA ASN A 69 0.71 5.82 7.74
C ASN A 69 2.08 5.17 7.94
N HIS A 70 3.17 5.80 7.46
CA HIS A 70 4.51 5.30 7.68
C HIS A 70 4.92 5.34 9.16
N ARG A 71 4.59 6.42 9.89
CA ARG A 71 4.93 6.58 11.30
C ARG A 71 4.16 5.61 12.21
N LEU A 72 2.87 5.43 11.97
CA LEU A 72 2.04 4.57 12.83
C LEU A 72 2.11 3.09 12.46
N PHE A 73 1.92 2.77 11.19
CA PHE A 73 1.83 1.38 10.73
C PHE A 73 3.17 0.87 10.22
N GLY A 74 3.97 1.73 9.59
CA GLY A 74 5.25 1.37 8.99
C GLY A 74 5.12 0.16 8.06
N ASN A 75 6.06 -0.77 8.16
CA ASN A 75 5.95 -2.05 7.47
C ASN A 75 5.14 -3.07 8.31
N ILE A 76 3.83 -3.09 8.10
CA ILE A 76 2.89 -4.00 8.81
C ILE A 76 3.26 -5.46 8.59
N PHE A 77 3.71 -5.85 7.39
CA PHE A 77 4.10 -7.24 7.10
C PHE A 77 5.29 -7.67 7.93
N HIS A 78 6.30 -6.80 8.03
CA HIS A 78 7.48 -7.05 8.85
C HIS A 78 7.11 -7.17 10.34
N ARG A 79 6.28 -6.25 10.85
CA ARG A 79 5.80 -6.30 12.25
C ARG A 79 5.00 -7.57 12.54
N LYS A 80 4.11 -7.98 11.62
CA LYS A 80 3.35 -9.24 11.72
C LYS A 80 4.28 -10.45 11.78
N GLN A 81 5.26 -10.56 10.88
CA GLN A 81 6.20 -11.67 10.88
C GLN A 81 7.02 -11.73 12.17
N ALA A 82 7.47 -10.58 12.69
CA ALA A 82 8.21 -10.51 13.94
C ALA A 82 7.37 -11.03 15.12
N LEU A 83 6.10 -10.64 15.22
CA LEU A 83 5.19 -11.11 16.27
C LEU A 83 4.89 -12.61 16.16
N VAL A 84 4.63 -13.12 14.96
CA VAL A 84 4.41 -14.56 14.73
C VAL A 84 5.64 -15.37 15.14
N ARG A 85 6.85 -14.90 14.81
CA ARG A 85 8.10 -15.55 15.25
C ARG A 85 8.22 -15.58 16.77
N LYS A 86 7.83 -14.50 17.46
CA LYS A 86 7.87 -14.43 18.93
C LYS A 86 6.87 -15.40 19.57
N LEU A 87 5.65 -15.48 19.04
CA LEU A 87 4.62 -16.41 19.53
C LEU A 87 5.09 -17.86 19.42
N ARG A 88 5.60 -18.27 18.25
CA ARG A 88 6.11 -19.64 18.06
C ARG A 88 7.19 -20.03 19.06
N ARG A 89 8.09 -19.11 19.40
CA ARG A 89 9.16 -19.34 20.40
C ARG A 89 8.64 -19.51 21.83
N LEU A 90 7.43 -19.05 22.14
CA LEU A 90 6.81 -19.20 23.46
C LEU A 90 5.93 -20.45 23.54
N GLU A 91 5.56 -21.02 22.39
CA GLU A 91 4.79 -22.26 22.28
C GLU A 91 5.70 -23.51 22.25
N GLU A 92 7.02 -23.33 22.11
CA GLU A 92 8.08 -24.34 22.27
C GLU A 92 8.61 -24.35 23.72
#